data_AF-A0A2M7B185-F1
#
_entry.id   AF-A0A2M7B185-F1
#
_cell.length_a   1.000
_cell.length_b   1.000
_cell.length_c   1.000
_cell.angle_alpha   90.00
_cell.angle_beta   90.00
_cell.angle_gamma   90.00
#
_symmetry.space_group_name_H-M   'P 1'
#
loop_
_entity.id
_entity.type
_entity.pdbx_description
1 polymer ?
#
loop_
_entity_poly.entity_id
_entity_poly.type
_entity_poly.pdbx_seq_one_letter_code
_entity_poly.pdbx_strand_id
1 'polypeptide(L)'
;MSNTEQARNKTQNRHGTWLLILLIHLFTYSLTHCLYSQTDSEVYFNSAIDKYVKGDYDGAIALFEQTLSENPNHQKAKNFLVKVLIEATEKQIMMSNFQKAKVYIDKAKFSAPDNPKVNDLFKVVSGGYAVKKQETHEPAKIKERVEKQSRLKPVEIKKEKQISAEKTENPVELPSARNDFRAYFIISMFLLIVVSLSGFVWLKRKSAFDSKKIEELRNKIRSEEEKKLKQELEKMKRLKNEEVKKEISENTKIQIAEHQAISEKDAEKAQKQLAETVEEGKLLNTVSDELKNDQYSKQIIKRMVVSLRTIMNINKPSAMENIVRLSKSDNSRIRFDCVNIIEDILTAETFNILLSLLNDNNQEVKRAAIRTVKNLIKSSPPEISEKSISVAKSMLKEEQIKNGWII
;
A
#
# COMPACT_ATOMS: atom_id res chain seq x y z
N MET A 1 56.41 17.96 -65.45
CA MET A 1 55.54 18.59 -64.42
C MET A 1 56.35 18.83 -63.17
N SER A 2 56.06 19.89 -62.41
CA SER A 2 56.96 20.40 -61.36
C SER A 2 56.77 19.67 -60.02
N ASN A 3 57.85 19.50 -59.25
CA ASN A 3 57.79 19.00 -57.86
C ASN A 3 56.82 19.82 -56.97
N THR A 4 56.49 21.06 -57.35
CA THR A 4 55.51 21.90 -56.66
C THR A 4 54.06 21.42 -56.79
N GLU A 5 53.66 20.74 -57.88
CA GLU A 5 52.31 20.19 -58.02
C GLU A 5 52.09 18.95 -57.15
N GLN A 6 53.10 18.08 -57.05
CA GLN A 6 53.02 16.85 -56.25
C GLN A 6 52.93 17.15 -54.74
N ALA A 7 53.52 18.27 -54.29
CA ALA A 7 53.35 18.77 -52.92
C ALA A 7 51.92 19.27 -52.65
N ARG A 8 51.30 19.96 -53.63
CA ARG A 8 49.96 20.56 -53.51
C ARG A 8 48.83 19.52 -53.41
N ASN A 9 48.96 18.39 -54.11
CA ASN A 9 47.96 17.33 -54.07
C ASN A 9 47.99 16.52 -52.75
N LYS A 10 49.15 16.48 -52.06
CA LYS A 10 49.29 15.82 -50.74
C LYS A 10 48.65 16.57 -49.59
N THR A 11 48.51 17.90 -49.66
CA THR A 11 47.83 18.70 -48.62
C THR A 11 46.32 18.65 -48.77
N GLN A 12 45.80 18.63 -50.00
CA GLN A 12 44.34 18.60 -50.25
C GLN A 12 43.63 17.39 -49.63
N ASN A 13 44.22 16.19 -49.71
CA ASN A 13 43.64 14.98 -49.09
C ASN A 13 43.71 14.96 -47.55
N ARG A 14 44.56 15.77 -46.91
CA ARG A 14 44.63 15.82 -45.43
C ARG A 14 43.44 16.54 -44.79
N HIS A 15 42.86 17.53 -45.47
CA HIS A 15 41.71 18.27 -44.93
C HIS A 15 40.42 17.42 -44.94
N GLY A 16 40.23 16.56 -45.96
CA GLY A 16 39.10 15.64 -46.03
C GLY A 16 39.05 14.65 -44.86
N THR A 17 40.21 14.09 -44.46
CA THR A 17 40.27 13.16 -43.32
C THR A 17 39.91 13.82 -41.98
N TRP A 18 40.29 15.08 -41.76
CA TRP A 18 39.94 15.80 -40.53
C TRP A 18 38.44 16.14 -40.45
N LEU A 19 37.83 16.54 -41.58
CA LEU A 19 36.38 16.76 -41.66
C LEU A 19 35.57 15.48 -41.36
N LEU A 20 36.02 14.33 -41.85
CA LEU A 20 35.35 13.06 -41.64
C LEU A 20 35.44 12.60 -40.17
N ILE A 21 36.59 12.78 -39.52
CA ILE A 21 36.75 12.53 -38.07
C ILE A 21 35.86 13.46 -37.24
N LEU A 22 35.79 14.75 -37.60
CA LEU A 22 34.93 15.73 -36.90
C LEU A 22 33.44 15.40 -37.05
N LEU A 23 32.99 14.99 -38.24
CA LEU A 23 31.63 14.50 -38.47
C LEU A 23 31.30 13.25 -37.64
N ILE A 24 32.23 12.29 -37.56
CA ILE A 24 32.05 11.11 -36.71
C ILE A 24 31.93 11.51 -35.24
N HIS A 25 32.79 12.42 -34.74
CA HIS A 25 32.70 12.90 -33.35
C HIS A 25 31.37 13.62 -33.06
N LEU A 26 30.93 14.54 -33.93
CA LEU A 26 29.62 15.20 -33.80
C LEU A 26 28.46 14.20 -33.81
N PHE A 27 28.50 13.20 -34.69
CA PHE A 27 27.49 12.15 -34.76
C PHE A 27 27.47 11.28 -33.49
N THR A 28 28.64 10.90 -32.95
CA THR A 28 28.72 10.16 -31.68
C THR A 28 28.26 10.99 -30.48
N TYR A 29 28.51 12.31 -30.45
CA TYR A 29 27.98 13.19 -29.40
C TYR A 29 26.45 13.29 -29.45
N SER A 30 25.88 13.42 -30.65
CA SER A 30 24.42 13.44 -30.86
C SER A 30 23.75 12.14 -30.41
N LEU A 31 24.31 10.98 -30.78
CA LEU A 31 23.84 9.66 -30.36
C LEU A 31 23.92 9.47 -28.83
N THR A 32 24.98 9.97 -28.19
CA THR A 32 25.17 9.84 -26.73
C THR A 32 24.10 10.61 -25.96
N HIS A 33 23.71 11.80 -26.44
CA HIS A 33 22.59 12.55 -25.83
C HIS A 33 21.23 11.88 -26.03
N CYS A 34 21.00 11.19 -27.16
CA CYS A 34 19.74 10.49 -27.41
C CYS A 34 19.56 9.30 -26.45
N LEU A 35 20.63 8.56 -26.15
CA LEU A 35 20.59 7.35 -25.30
C LEU A 35 20.50 7.65 -23.79
N TYR A 36 20.83 8.85 -23.35
CA TYR A 36 20.73 9.26 -21.94
C TYR A 36 19.40 9.97 -21.59
N SER A 37 18.52 10.17 -22.58
CA SER A 37 17.23 10.89 -22.41
C SER A 37 16.07 9.99 -21.97
N GLN A 38 16.33 9.01 -21.09
CA GLN A 38 15.24 8.39 -20.34
C GLN A 38 14.74 9.45 -19.35
N THR A 39 13.74 10.23 -19.78
CA THR A 39 13.30 11.42 -19.04
C THR A 39 12.94 11.08 -17.60
N ASP A 40 13.35 11.91 -16.64
CA ASP A 40 13.12 11.64 -15.21
C ASP A 40 11.64 11.36 -14.90
N SER A 41 10.72 11.98 -15.66
CA SER A 41 9.28 11.70 -15.62
C SER A 41 8.91 10.21 -15.75
N GLU A 42 9.59 9.43 -16.59
CA GLU A 42 9.27 8.00 -16.75
C GLU A 42 9.88 7.13 -15.63
N VAL A 43 10.97 7.58 -15.00
CA VAL A 43 11.51 6.98 -13.77
C VAL A 43 10.54 7.21 -12.60
N TYR A 44 10.02 8.43 -12.45
CA TYR A 44 8.99 8.74 -11.45
C TYR A 44 7.68 7.97 -11.71
N PHE A 45 7.24 7.87 -12.97
CA PHE A 45 6.04 7.10 -13.33
C PHE A 45 6.14 5.63 -12.92
N ASN A 46 7.25 4.97 -13.28
CA ASN A 46 7.45 3.56 -12.93
C ASN A 46 7.57 3.35 -11.41
N SER A 47 8.21 4.29 -10.71
CA SER A 47 8.29 4.28 -9.24
C SER A 47 6.91 4.46 -8.58
N ALA A 48 6.05 5.32 -9.14
CA ALA A 48 4.68 5.53 -8.68
C ALA A 48 3.83 4.25 -8.83
N ILE A 49 4.01 3.51 -9.92
CA ILE A 49 3.35 2.21 -10.16
C ILE A 49 3.80 1.17 -9.12
N ASP A 50 5.10 1.06 -8.82
CA ASP A 50 5.61 0.15 -7.77
C ASP A 50 5.01 0.48 -6.38
N LYS A 51 4.95 1.76 -6.02
CA LYS A 51 4.30 2.22 -4.77
C LYS A 51 2.81 1.88 -4.74
N TYR A 52 2.10 2.10 -5.85
CA TYR A 52 0.68 1.77 -5.99
C TYR A 52 0.41 0.27 -5.81
N VAL A 53 1.21 -0.59 -6.46
CA VAL A 53 1.11 -2.06 -6.32
C VAL A 53 1.37 -2.51 -4.88
N LYS A 54 2.24 -1.82 -4.14
CA LYS A 54 2.49 -2.06 -2.71
C LYS A 54 1.40 -1.51 -1.78
N GLY A 55 0.37 -0.85 -2.32
CA GLY A 55 -0.71 -0.22 -1.55
C GLY A 55 -0.30 1.06 -0.79
N ASP A 56 0.85 1.64 -1.13
CA ASP A 56 1.35 2.93 -0.64
C ASP A 56 0.78 4.06 -1.52
N TYR A 57 -0.51 4.35 -1.30
CA TYR A 57 -1.25 5.36 -2.07
C TYR A 57 -0.65 6.77 -1.94
N ASP A 58 -0.18 7.15 -0.74
CA ASP A 58 0.44 8.46 -0.51
C ASP A 58 1.74 8.61 -1.33
N GLY A 59 2.63 7.60 -1.28
CA GLY A 59 3.86 7.60 -2.06
C GLY A 59 3.62 7.53 -3.57
N ALA A 60 2.60 6.80 -4.01
CA ALA A 60 2.21 6.73 -5.42
C ALA A 60 1.68 8.08 -5.93
N ILE A 61 0.80 8.74 -5.18
CA ILE A 61 0.24 10.07 -5.52
C ILE A 61 1.36 11.09 -5.68
N ALA A 62 2.29 11.18 -4.71
CA ALA A 62 3.40 12.13 -4.76
C ALA A 62 4.29 11.94 -6.01
N LEU A 63 4.60 10.69 -6.38
CA LEU A 63 5.41 10.38 -7.56
C LEU A 63 4.66 10.61 -8.89
N PHE A 64 3.33 10.40 -8.93
CA PHE A 64 2.54 10.79 -10.11
C PHE A 64 2.40 12.31 -10.24
N GLU A 65 2.26 13.04 -9.12
CA GLU A 65 2.28 14.51 -9.11
C GLU A 65 3.63 15.05 -9.61
N GLN A 66 4.75 14.45 -9.17
CA GLN A 66 6.10 14.77 -9.67
C GLN A 66 6.30 14.40 -11.15
N THR A 67 5.74 13.27 -11.61
CA THR A 67 5.74 12.90 -13.04
C THR A 67 5.07 13.99 -13.89
N LEU A 68 3.98 14.58 -13.38
CA LEU A 68 3.21 15.62 -14.06
C LEU A 68 3.81 17.03 -13.89
N SER A 69 4.66 17.29 -12.89
CA SER A 69 5.42 18.55 -12.83
C SER A 69 6.53 18.57 -13.88
N GLU A 70 7.25 17.44 -14.06
CA GLU A 70 8.28 17.32 -15.10
C GLU A 70 7.69 17.23 -16.51
N ASN A 71 6.57 16.51 -16.67
CA ASN A 71 5.90 16.35 -17.95
C ASN A 71 4.36 16.51 -17.80
N PRO A 72 3.84 17.76 -17.88
CA PRO A 72 2.41 18.04 -17.76
C PRO A 72 1.52 17.32 -18.79
N ASN A 73 2.10 16.92 -19.93
CA ASN A 73 1.41 16.23 -21.02
C ASN A 73 1.45 14.69 -20.89
N HIS A 74 1.98 14.14 -19.80
CA HIS A 74 2.10 12.69 -19.59
C HIS A 74 0.75 12.02 -19.28
N GLN A 75 -0.09 11.85 -20.31
CA GLN A 75 -1.48 11.39 -20.18
C GLN A 75 -1.67 10.11 -19.36
N LYS A 76 -0.72 9.15 -19.45
CA LYS A 76 -0.75 7.92 -18.61
C LYS A 76 -0.71 8.26 -17.12
N ALA A 77 0.15 9.21 -16.71
CA ALA A 77 0.29 9.61 -15.31
C ALA A 77 -0.95 10.32 -14.80
N LYS A 78 -1.56 11.20 -15.61
CA LYS A 78 -2.84 11.85 -15.27
C LYS A 78 -3.97 10.82 -15.08
N ASN A 79 -4.07 9.84 -15.97
CA ASN A 79 -5.07 8.77 -15.87
C ASN A 79 -4.84 7.89 -14.62
N PHE A 80 -3.59 7.50 -14.34
CA PHE A 80 -3.26 6.71 -13.16
C PHE A 80 -3.46 7.51 -11.86
N LEU A 81 -3.06 8.78 -11.78
CA LEU A 81 -3.27 9.63 -10.61
C LEU A 81 -4.74 9.69 -10.19
N VAL A 82 -5.64 9.95 -11.15
CA VAL A 82 -7.10 9.96 -10.88
C VAL A 82 -7.58 8.60 -10.37
N LYS A 83 -7.11 7.49 -10.96
CA LYS A 83 -7.43 6.13 -10.49
C LYS A 83 -6.94 5.87 -9.07
N VAL A 84 -5.68 6.22 -8.76
CA VAL A 84 -5.08 6.03 -7.43
C VAL A 84 -5.80 6.87 -6.37
N LEU A 85 -6.18 8.11 -6.69
CA LEU A 85 -6.95 8.97 -5.78
C LEU A 85 -8.34 8.39 -5.48
N ILE A 86 -9.05 7.88 -6.49
CA ILE A 86 -10.35 7.19 -6.32
C ILE A 86 -10.22 6.00 -5.36
N GLU A 87 -9.26 5.10 -5.61
CA GLU A 87 -9.08 3.90 -4.78
C GLU A 87 -8.59 4.25 -3.37
N ALA A 88 -7.77 5.29 -3.23
CA ALA A 88 -7.36 5.82 -1.94
C ALA A 88 -8.56 6.39 -1.15
N THR A 89 -9.45 7.16 -1.79
CA THR A 89 -10.71 7.63 -1.19
C THR A 89 -11.57 6.45 -0.75
N GLU A 90 -11.82 5.46 -1.60
CA GLU A 90 -12.61 4.27 -1.27
C GLU A 90 -12.04 3.51 -0.06
N LYS A 91 -10.71 3.32 -0.03
CA LYS A 91 -10.00 2.70 1.10
C LYS A 91 -10.16 3.49 2.40
N GLN A 92 -10.07 4.83 2.37
CA GLN A 92 -10.27 5.65 3.57
C GLN A 92 -11.73 5.68 4.03
N ILE A 93 -12.71 5.64 3.13
CA ILE A 93 -14.14 5.50 3.48
C ILE A 93 -14.38 4.17 4.20
N MET A 94 -13.84 3.05 3.68
CA MET A 94 -13.94 1.74 4.35
C MET A 94 -13.29 1.73 5.74
N MET A 95 -12.24 2.52 5.94
CA MET A 95 -11.59 2.74 7.25
C MET A 95 -12.30 3.78 8.13
N SER A 96 -13.43 4.35 7.69
CA SER A 96 -14.15 5.46 8.34
C SER A 96 -13.31 6.74 8.54
N ASN A 97 -12.21 6.89 7.80
CA ASN A 97 -11.35 8.08 7.84
C ASN A 97 -11.81 9.13 6.81
N PHE A 98 -12.96 9.73 7.07
CA PHE A 98 -13.59 10.68 6.16
C PHE A 98 -12.75 11.95 5.92
N GLN A 99 -11.94 12.38 6.89
CA GLN A 99 -11.03 13.52 6.72
C GLN A 99 -10.00 13.25 5.62
N LYS A 100 -9.31 12.10 5.67
CA LYS A 100 -8.31 11.74 4.65
C LYS A 100 -8.97 11.36 3.31
N ALA A 101 -10.15 10.75 3.33
CA ALA A 101 -10.95 10.50 2.14
C ALA A 101 -11.30 11.79 1.38
N LYS A 102 -11.59 12.88 2.11
CA LYS A 102 -11.91 14.20 1.56
C LYS A 102 -10.73 14.80 0.80
N VAL A 103 -9.53 14.79 1.39
CA VAL A 103 -8.31 15.33 0.75
C VAL A 103 -8.05 14.67 -0.62
N TYR A 104 -8.21 13.34 -0.71
CA TYR A 104 -8.01 12.63 -1.97
C TYR A 104 -9.11 12.91 -3.01
N ILE A 105 -10.38 12.98 -2.61
CA ILE A 105 -11.47 13.21 -3.56
C ILE A 105 -11.50 14.65 -4.08
N ASP A 106 -11.09 15.63 -3.27
CA ASP A 106 -10.89 17.02 -3.68
C ASP A 106 -9.81 17.11 -4.79
N LYS A 107 -8.66 16.44 -4.60
CA LYS A 107 -7.61 16.31 -5.64
C LYS A 107 -8.11 15.61 -6.90
N ALA A 108 -8.90 14.54 -6.76
CA ALA A 108 -9.46 13.82 -7.91
C ALA A 108 -10.42 14.69 -8.72
N LYS A 109 -11.27 15.46 -8.04
CA LYS A 109 -12.24 16.37 -8.65
C LYS A 109 -11.59 17.55 -9.36
N PHE A 110 -10.49 18.08 -8.82
CA PHE A 110 -9.66 19.06 -9.53
C PHE A 110 -9.02 18.46 -10.80
N SER A 111 -8.56 17.21 -10.74
CA SER A 111 -7.85 16.55 -11.84
C SER A 111 -8.76 16.06 -12.99
N ALA A 112 -10.00 15.67 -12.66
CA ALA A 112 -10.99 15.14 -13.60
C ALA A 112 -12.43 15.47 -13.14
N PRO A 113 -12.89 16.73 -13.28
CA PRO A 113 -14.19 17.19 -12.76
C PRO A 113 -15.38 16.47 -13.39
N ASP A 114 -15.28 16.04 -14.65
CA ASP A 114 -16.35 15.37 -15.38
C ASP A 114 -16.43 13.85 -15.12
N ASN A 115 -15.56 13.30 -14.29
CA ASN A 115 -15.56 11.86 -14.00
C ASN A 115 -16.75 11.47 -13.10
N PRO A 116 -17.66 10.58 -13.54
CA PRO A 116 -18.86 10.26 -12.78
C PRO A 116 -18.54 9.60 -11.42
N LYS A 117 -17.57 8.69 -11.37
CA LYS A 117 -17.17 8.00 -10.14
C LYS A 117 -16.58 8.97 -9.12
N VAL A 118 -15.82 9.99 -9.57
CA VAL A 118 -15.31 11.06 -8.70
C VAL A 118 -16.46 11.87 -8.11
N ASN A 119 -17.44 12.24 -8.92
CA ASN A 119 -18.60 13.02 -8.46
C ASN A 119 -19.49 12.23 -7.48
N ASP A 120 -19.65 10.92 -7.67
CA ASP A 120 -20.43 10.09 -6.75
C ASP A 120 -19.72 9.87 -5.42
N LEU A 121 -18.41 9.58 -5.42
CA LEU A 121 -17.61 9.51 -4.20
C LEU A 121 -17.56 10.86 -3.47
N PHE A 122 -17.49 11.97 -4.20
CA PHE A 122 -17.54 13.31 -3.60
C PHE A 122 -18.86 13.56 -2.84
N LYS A 123 -20.01 13.12 -3.37
CA LYS A 123 -21.30 13.18 -2.66
C LYS A 123 -21.28 12.34 -1.37
N VAL A 124 -20.72 11.12 -1.42
CA VAL A 124 -20.60 10.23 -0.26
C VAL A 124 -19.74 10.87 0.84
N VAL A 125 -18.55 11.36 0.50
CA VAL A 125 -17.62 11.95 1.49
C VAL A 125 -18.12 13.29 2.04
N SER A 126 -18.87 14.06 1.24
CA SER A 126 -19.43 15.36 1.67
C SER A 126 -20.69 15.24 2.54
N GLY A 127 -21.08 14.02 2.95
CA GLY A 127 -22.30 13.79 3.74
C GLY A 127 -23.61 13.91 2.95
N GLY A 128 -23.54 13.91 1.61
CA GLY A 128 -24.70 14.08 0.71
C GLY A 128 -25.68 12.91 0.70
N TYR A 129 -25.35 11.80 1.36
CA TYR A 129 -26.26 10.68 1.59
C TYR A 129 -26.76 10.66 3.04
N ALA A 130 -27.70 11.56 3.35
CA ALA A 130 -28.69 11.25 4.38
C ALA A 130 -29.42 9.97 3.94
N VAL A 131 -29.27 8.89 4.70
CA VAL A 131 -29.58 7.52 4.26
C VAL A 131 -31.09 7.33 4.03
N LYS A 132 -31.55 7.62 2.81
CA LYS A 132 -32.77 7.00 2.28
C LYS A 132 -32.46 5.55 1.93
N LYS A 133 -32.79 4.68 2.87
CA LYS A 133 -32.77 3.22 2.74
C LYS A 133 -33.75 2.84 1.63
N GLN A 134 -33.27 2.38 0.48
CA GLN A 134 -34.14 1.96 -0.63
C GLN A 134 -33.66 0.69 -1.32
N GLU A 135 -34.65 -0.10 -1.72
CA GLU A 135 -34.56 -1.49 -2.13
C GLU A 135 -33.74 -1.79 -3.40
N THR A 136 -33.33 -3.05 -3.49
CA THR A 136 -32.59 -3.66 -4.58
C THR A 136 -33.53 -3.97 -5.76
N HIS A 137 -33.16 -3.62 -6.99
CA HIS A 137 -33.69 -4.25 -8.21
C HIS A 137 -32.62 -4.39 -9.32
N GLU A 138 -32.87 -5.35 -10.20
CA GLU A 138 -31.92 -5.98 -11.14
C GLU A 138 -31.54 -5.17 -12.40
N PRO A 139 -30.48 -5.59 -13.14
CA PRO A 139 -29.93 -4.85 -14.27
C PRO A 139 -30.56 -5.20 -15.63
N ALA A 140 -30.65 -4.20 -16.53
CA ALA A 140 -31.05 -4.39 -17.93
C ALA A 140 -29.86 -4.24 -18.91
N LYS A 141 -29.83 -5.10 -19.94
CA LYS A 141 -28.79 -5.19 -20.99
C LYS A 141 -28.98 -4.16 -22.11
N ILE A 142 -27.91 -3.49 -22.55
CA ILE A 142 -27.76 -2.90 -23.91
C ILE A 142 -26.25 -3.02 -24.29
N LYS A 143 -25.82 -3.97 -25.13
CA LYS A 143 -25.78 -3.99 -26.62
C LYS A 143 -24.91 -2.91 -27.30
N GLU A 144 -23.66 -3.31 -27.54
CA GLU A 144 -22.85 -3.14 -28.77
C GLU A 144 -23.41 -2.30 -29.94
N ARG A 145 -22.59 -1.37 -30.47
CA ARG A 145 -22.67 -0.89 -31.86
C ARG A 145 -21.29 -0.50 -32.40
N VAL A 146 -20.98 -0.95 -33.62
CA VAL A 146 -19.76 -0.67 -34.38
C VAL A 146 -20.07 0.23 -35.58
N GLU A 147 -19.33 1.32 -35.76
CA GLU A 147 -19.14 2.08 -37.03
C GLU A 147 -17.95 3.05 -36.80
N LYS A 148 -16.77 2.99 -37.42
CA LYS A 148 -16.28 2.78 -38.81
C LYS A 148 -16.10 4.11 -39.59
N GLN A 149 -14.89 4.28 -40.15
CA GLN A 149 -14.43 5.26 -41.16
C GLN A 149 -14.29 6.76 -40.83
N SER A 150 -13.04 7.24 -40.92
CA SER A 150 -12.66 8.25 -41.91
C SER A 150 -11.19 8.07 -42.36
N ARG A 151 -10.88 8.45 -43.61
CA ARG A 151 -9.56 8.33 -44.29
C ARG A 151 -8.87 9.71 -44.41
N LEU A 152 -7.73 9.72 -45.13
CA LEU A 152 -6.94 10.84 -45.72
C LEU A 152 -5.62 11.09 -44.94
N LYS A 153 -4.43 11.28 -45.53
CA LYS A 153 -3.91 11.20 -46.92
C LYS A 153 -2.36 11.04 -46.83
N PRO A 154 -1.64 10.43 -47.81
CA PRO A 154 -0.18 10.45 -47.85
C PRO A 154 0.36 11.76 -48.45
N VAL A 155 1.56 12.18 -48.04
CA VAL A 155 2.26 13.38 -48.54
C VAL A 155 3.42 13.01 -49.46
N GLU A 156 3.66 13.85 -50.47
CA GLU A 156 4.50 13.58 -51.64
C GLU A 156 6.02 13.75 -51.46
N ILE A 157 6.69 13.22 -52.49
CA ILE A 157 8.12 13.17 -52.78
C ILE A 157 8.74 14.56 -53.00
N LYS A 158 10.03 14.72 -52.69
CA LYS A 158 10.92 15.58 -53.49
C LYS A 158 12.25 14.88 -53.81
N LYS A 159 12.60 14.86 -55.10
CA LYS A 159 13.89 14.42 -55.65
C LYS A 159 14.60 15.62 -56.28
N GLU A 160 15.91 15.73 -56.06
CA GLU A 160 16.89 16.49 -56.84
C GLU A 160 18.27 15.87 -56.52
N LYS A 161 19.29 15.81 -57.38
CA LYS A 161 19.43 16.20 -58.80
C LYS A 161 20.59 15.40 -59.42
N GLN A 162 20.53 15.02 -60.69
CA GLN A 162 21.69 14.48 -61.43
C GLN A 162 22.57 15.61 -61.97
N ILE A 163 23.89 15.41 -62.01
CA ILE A 163 24.83 16.11 -62.91
C ILE A 163 25.86 15.10 -63.44
N SER A 164 26.31 15.32 -64.68
CA SER A 164 27.27 14.54 -65.48
C SER A 164 28.27 15.52 -66.13
N ALA A 165 29.39 15.15 -66.77
CA ALA A 165 29.85 13.84 -67.25
C ALA A 165 31.40 13.77 -67.27
N GLU A 166 31.95 12.80 -68.02
CA GLU A 166 33.32 12.79 -68.58
C GLU A 166 34.50 12.62 -67.58
N LYS A 167 35.66 12.06 -67.96
CA LYS A 167 36.18 11.61 -69.28
C LYS A 167 37.14 10.41 -69.12
N THR A 168 37.22 9.53 -70.12
CA THR A 168 38.19 8.44 -70.24
C THR A 168 39.55 8.92 -70.77
N GLU A 169 40.66 8.38 -70.24
CA GLU A 169 41.95 8.31 -70.94
C GLU A 169 42.83 7.17 -70.39
N ASN A 170 43.79 6.71 -71.20
CA ASN A 170 44.38 5.37 -71.13
C ASN A 170 45.54 5.20 -70.12
N PRO A 171 45.81 3.96 -69.64
CA PRO A 171 46.93 3.69 -68.74
C PRO A 171 48.28 3.72 -69.47
N VAL A 172 49.26 4.41 -68.88
CA VAL A 172 50.67 4.36 -69.31
C VAL A 172 51.45 3.44 -68.38
N GLU A 173 52.10 2.43 -68.94
CA GLU A 173 52.88 1.45 -68.19
C GLU A 173 54.16 2.07 -67.61
N LEU A 174 54.40 1.84 -66.32
CA LEU A 174 55.67 2.16 -65.65
C LEU A 174 56.53 0.90 -65.53
N PRO A 175 57.86 1.00 -65.72
CA PRO A 175 58.75 -0.15 -65.75
C PRO A 175 58.76 -0.92 -64.42
N SER A 176 58.59 -2.23 -64.52
CA SER A 176 58.49 -3.16 -63.39
C SER A 176 59.85 -3.38 -62.71
N ALA A 177 60.19 -2.52 -61.75
CA ALA A 177 61.32 -2.74 -60.85
C ALA A 177 60.87 -3.31 -59.49
N ARG A 178 61.58 -4.34 -59.01
CA ARG A 178 61.55 -4.92 -57.64
C ARG A 178 60.23 -5.57 -57.16
N ASN A 179 60.13 -6.88 -57.39
CA ASN A 179 59.13 -7.72 -56.71
C ASN A 179 59.38 -7.87 -55.19
N ASP A 180 60.60 -7.67 -54.71
CA ASP A 180 60.96 -7.87 -53.29
C ASP A 180 60.20 -6.93 -52.33
N PHE A 181 59.91 -5.69 -52.77
CA PHE A 181 59.27 -4.69 -51.91
C PHE A 181 57.83 -5.06 -51.52
N ARG A 182 57.12 -5.82 -52.38
CA ARG A 182 55.77 -6.31 -52.09
C ARG A 182 55.76 -7.33 -50.95
N ALA A 183 56.76 -8.21 -50.88
CA ALA A 183 56.88 -9.18 -49.80
C ALA A 183 57.11 -8.48 -48.45
N TYR A 184 58.07 -7.54 -48.38
CA TYR A 184 58.32 -6.77 -47.16
C TYR A 184 57.11 -5.92 -46.74
N PHE A 185 56.36 -5.34 -47.68
CA PHE A 185 55.15 -4.58 -47.37
C PHE A 185 54.04 -5.45 -46.76
N ILE A 186 53.81 -6.64 -47.29
CA ILE A 186 52.82 -7.59 -46.74
C ILE A 186 53.21 -8.04 -45.33
N ILE A 187 54.49 -8.37 -45.10
CA ILE A 187 55.02 -8.75 -43.78
C ILE A 187 54.87 -7.60 -42.78
N SER A 188 55.16 -6.36 -43.20
CA SER A 188 55.00 -5.16 -42.35
C SER A 188 53.53 -4.88 -41.99
N MET A 189 52.60 -5.01 -42.95
CA MET A 189 51.16 -4.93 -42.70
C MET A 189 50.69 -5.98 -41.70
N PHE A 190 51.15 -7.24 -41.84
CA PHE A 190 50.79 -8.32 -40.91
C PHE A 190 51.30 -8.05 -39.49
N LEU A 191 52.54 -7.60 -39.34
CA LEU A 191 53.10 -7.17 -38.04
C LEU A 191 52.30 -6.03 -37.40
N LEU A 192 51.90 -5.02 -38.16
CA LEU A 192 51.05 -3.93 -37.67
C LEU A 192 49.69 -4.43 -37.17
N ILE A 193 49.06 -5.37 -37.88
CA ILE A 193 47.80 -6.00 -37.47
C ILE A 193 47.98 -6.78 -36.15
N VAL A 194 49.05 -7.58 -36.03
CA VAL A 194 49.34 -8.35 -34.81
C VAL A 194 49.59 -7.44 -33.60
N VAL A 195 50.36 -6.36 -33.77
CA VAL A 195 50.62 -5.37 -32.70
C VAL A 195 49.32 -4.64 -32.32
N SER A 196 48.49 -4.26 -33.29
CA SER A 196 47.20 -3.62 -33.04
C SER A 196 46.23 -4.53 -32.27
N LEU A 197 46.10 -5.80 -32.68
CA LEU A 197 45.29 -6.81 -31.98
C LEU A 197 45.80 -7.07 -30.56
N SER A 198 47.11 -7.18 -30.37
CA SER A 198 47.73 -7.35 -29.04
C SER A 198 47.44 -6.15 -28.14
N GLY A 199 47.54 -4.93 -28.67
CA GLY A 199 47.17 -3.70 -27.96
C GLY A 199 45.68 -3.66 -27.59
N PHE A 200 44.79 -4.06 -28.49
CA PHE A 200 43.35 -4.14 -28.23
C PHE A 200 43.00 -5.16 -27.13
N VAL A 201 43.61 -6.35 -27.17
CA VAL A 201 43.45 -7.38 -26.12
C VAL A 201 43.96 -6.87 -24.77
N TRP A 202 45.10 -6.17 -24.74
CA TRP A 202 45.63 -5.56 -23.52
C TRP A 202 44.71 -4.47 -22.97
N LEU A 203 44.19 -3.57 -23.82
CA LEU A 203 43.22 -2.54 -23.44
C LEU A 203 41.91 -3.14 -22.90
N LYS A 204 41.38 -4.18 -23.54
CA LYS A 204 40.20 -4.93 -23.04
C LYS A 204 40.48 -5.54 -21.66
N ARG A 205 41.64 -6.18 -21.46
CA ARG A 205 42.02 -6.78 -20.18
C ARG A 205 42.22 -5.74 -19.07
N LYS A 206 42.81 -4.59 -19.40
CA LYS A 206 42.96 -3.45 -18.46
C LYS A 206 41.60 -2.86 -18.08
N SER A 207 40.74 -2.58 -19.06
CA SER A 207 39.38 -2.08 -18.84
C SER A 207 38.54 -3.01 -17.94
N ALA A 208 38.66 -4.34 -18.13
CA ALA A 208 37.98 -5.33 -17.28
C ALA A 208 38.55 -5.46 -15.85
N PHE A 209 39.79 -4.99 -15.61
CA PHE A 209 40.37 -4.88 -14.27
C PHE A 209 39.89 -3.59 -13.58
N ASP A 210 39.95 -2.46 -14.30
CA ASP A 210 39.50 -1.16 -13.80
C ASP A 210 37.99 -1.19 -13.50
N SER A 211 37.17 -1.88 -14.29
CA SER A 211 35.72 -2.04 -14.04
C SER A 211 35.44 -2.78 -12.72
N LYS A 212 36.19 -3.84 -12.40
CA LYS A 212 36.06 -4.57 -11.12
C LYS A 212 36.40 -3.68 -9.93
N LYS A 213 37.44 -2.85 -10.04
CA LYS A 213 37.85 -1.91 -8.99
C LYS A 213 36.81 -0.80 -8.78
N ILE A 214 36.20 -0.31 -9.86
CA ILE A 214 35.08 0.65 -9.81
C ILE A 214 33.85 0.03 -9.16
N GLU A 215 33.54 -1.23 -9.46
CA GLU A 215 32.42 -1.95 -8.85
C GLU A 215 32.63 -2.21 -7.35
N GLU A 216 33.84 -2.59 -6.94
CA GLU A 216 34.20 -2.73 -5.52
C GLU A 216 34.05 -1.39 -4.75
N LEU A 217 34.54 -0.29 -5.33
CA LEU A 217 34.38 1.05 -4.75
C LEU A 217 32.92 1.47 -4.66
N ARG A 218 32.13 1.24 -5.72
CA ARG A 218 30.68 1.52 -5.74
C ARG A 218 29.93 0.72 -4.66
N ASN A 219 30.30 -0.54 -4.46
CA ASN A 219 29.71 -1.38 -3.41
C ASN A 219 30.10 -0.91 -2.00
N LYS A 220 31.35 -0.43 -1.80
CA LYS A 220 31.77 0.19 -0.54
C LYS A 220 30.96 1.45 -0.23
N ILE A 221 30.86 2.39 -1.20
CA ILE A 221 30.07 3.62 -1.07
C ILE A 221 28.61 3.30 -0.73
N ARG A 222 27.96 2.41 -1.49
CA ARG A 222 26.58 1.97 -1.22
C ARG A 222 26.42 1.40 0.20
N SER A 223 27.39 0.61 0.68
CA SER A 223 27.34 0.05 2.03
C SER A 223 27.53 1.09 3.15
N GLU A 224 28.22 2.19 2.88
CA GLU A 224 28.37 3.31 3.81
C GLU A 224 27.12 4.21 3.82
N GLU A 225 26.54 4.47 2.65
CA GLU A 225 25.27 5.18 2.51
C GLU A 225 24.13 4.43 3.23
N GLU A 226 24.04 3.11 3.06
CA GLU A 226 23.04 2.28 3.75
C GLU A 226 23.24 2.31 5.28
N LYS A 227 24.49 2.32 5.76
CA LYS A 227 24.78 2.47 7.20
C LYS A 227 24.38 3.84 7.73
N LYS A 228 24.68 4.93 7.00
CA LYS A 228 24.27 6.30 7.36
C LYS A 228 22.74 6.41 7.41
N LEU A 229 22.04 5.91 6.39
CA LEU A 229 20.57 5.92 6.32
C LEU A 229 19.94 5.12 7.48
N LYS A 230 20.52 3.96 7.84
CA LYS A 230 20.07 3.19 9.03
C LYS A 230 20.27 3.97 10.33
N GLN A 231 21.41 4.66 10.50
CA GLN A 231 21.67 5.49 11.68
C GLN A 231 20.71 6.70 11.76
N GLU A 232 20.41 7.36 10.64
CA GLU A 232 19.44 8.46 10.59
C GLU A 232 18.00 7.97 10.87
N LEU A 233 17.62 6.82 10.31
CA LEU A 233 16.32 6.19 10.57
C LEU A 233 16.17 5.81 12.05
N GLU A 234 17.23 5.32 12.71
CA GLU A 234 17.21 5.09 14.16
C GLU A 234 17.10 6.37 14.98
N LYS A 235 17.83 7.43 14.62
CA LYS A 235 17.69 8.76 15.25
C LYS A 235 16.24 9.27 15.13
N MET A 236 15.65 9.19 13.94
CA MET A 236 14.26 9.59 13.70
C MET A 236 13.26 8.75 14.51
N LYS A 237 13.49 7.43 14.66
CA LYS A 237 12.67 6.58 15.53
C LYS A 237 12.79 6.96 17.00
N ARG A 238 13.98 7.31 17.48
CA ARG A 238 14.18 7.78 18.87
C ARG A 238 13.46 9.11 19.12
N LEU A 239 13.62 10.08 18.23
CA LEU A 239 12.94 11.38 18.32
C LEU A 239 11.40 11.22 18.33
N LYS A 240 10.84 10.42 17.42
CA LYS A 240 9.39 10.13 17.42
C LYS A 240 8.92 9.42 18.68
N ASN A 241 9.71 8.49 19.22
CA ASN A 241 9.38 7.82 20.48
C ASN A 241 9.46 8.78 21.69
N GLU A 242 10.34 9.78 21.66
CA GLU A 242 10.40 10.84 22.67
C GLU A 242 9.25 11.83 22.55
N GLU A 243 8.86 12.20 21.34
CA GLU A 243 7.68 13.02 21.03
C GLU A 243 6.39 12.35 21.53
N VAL A 244 6.16 11.09 21.16
CA VAL A 244 5.02 10.29 21.65
C VAL A 244 5.05 10.13 23.18
N LYS A 245 6.22 9.99 23.81
CA LYS A 245 6.32 9.97 25.29
C LYS A 245 5.95 11.30 25.92
N LYS A 246 6.29 12.44 25.30
CA LYS A 246 5.88 13.77 25.76
C LYS A 246 4.37 13.95 25.62
N GLU A 247 3.81 13.60 24.47
CA GLU A 247 2.36 13.64 24.21
C GLU A 247 1.58 12.76 25.22
N ILE A 248 2.04 11.52 25.47
CA ILE A 248 1.45 10.66 26.50
C ILE A 248 1.58 11.29 27.88
N SER A 249 2.72 11.90 28.23
CA SER A 249 2.90 12.56 29.53
C SER A 249 1.99 13.78 29.69
N GLU A 250 1.81 14.58 28.65
CA GLU A 250 0.91 15.75 28.63
C GLU A 250 -0.56 15.31 28.69
N ASN A 251 -0.97 14.35 27.87
CA ASN A 251 -2.32 13.77 27.93
C ASN A 251 -2.59 13.11 29.29
N THR A 252 -1.60 12.46 29.90
CA THR A 252 -1.74 11.90 31.26
C THR A 252 -1.90 13.00 32.31
N LYS A 253 -1.18 14.12 32.20
CA LYS A 253 -1.37 15.29 33.09
C LYS A 253 -2.75 15.92 32.91
N ILE A 254 -3.22 16.04 31.66
CA ILE A 254 -4.58 16.52 31.35
C ILE A 254 -5.61 15.58 31.98
N GLN A 255 -5.50 14.26 31.75
CA GLN A 255 -6.40 13.27 32.36
C GLN A 255 -6.35 13.27 33.90
N ILE A 256 -5.20 13.46 34.52
CA ILE A 256 -5.09 13.60 35.99
C ILE A 256 -5.76 14.89 36.46
N ALA A 257 -5.55 16.02 35.78
CA ALA A 257 -6.17 17.31 36.13
C ALA A 257 -7.69 17.29 35.91
N GLU A 258 -8.15 16.67 34.81
CA GLU A 258 -9.56 16.38 34.55
C GLU A 258 -10.10 15.47 35.65
N HIS A 259 -9.47 14.33 35.95
CA HIS A 259 -9.89 13.44 37.02
C HIS A 259 -9.87 14.10 38.41
N GLN A 260 -9.01 15.08 38.68
CA GLN A 260 -9.01 15.83 39.94
C GLN A 260 -10.17 16.83 39.99
N ALA A 261 -10.37 17.63 38.93
CA ALA A 261 -11.50 18.58 38.84
C ALA A 261 -12.87 17.87 38.79
N ILE A 262 -12.93 16.70 38.14
CA ILE A 262 -14.06 15.77 38.14
C ILE A 262 -14.17 15.12 39.53
N SER A 263 -13.08 14.67 40.17
CA SER A 263 -13.15 14.06 41.50
C SER A 263 -13.67 15.01 42.56
N GLU A 264 -13.34 16.29 42.57
CA GLU A 264 -13.91 17.22 43.56
C GLU A 264 -15.40 17.47 43.28
N LYS A 265 -15.72 17.81 42.03
CA LYS A 265 -17.08 18.21 41.63
C LYS A 265 -18.07 17.04 41.59
N ASP A 266 -17.61 15.88 41.12
CA ASP A 266 -18.39 14.65 41.04
C ASP A 266 -18.24 13.78 42.30
N ALA A 267 -17.31 13.98 43.24
CA ALA A 267 -17.47 13.40 44.59
C ALA A 267 -18.59 14.11 45.36
N GLU A 268 -18.69 15.44 45.26
CA GLU A 268 -19.79 16.21 45.85
C GLU A 268 -21.13 15.86 45.19
N LYS A 269 -21.14 15.74 43.85
CA LYS A 269 -22.31 15.30 43.09
C LYS A 269 -22.63 13.81 43.28
N ALA A 270 -21.64 12.92 43.40
CA ALA A 270 -21.87 11.50 43.66
C ALA A 270 -22.21 11.21 45.13
N GLN A 271 -21.81 12.02 46.12
CA GLN A 271 -22.39 11.89 47.47
C GLN A 271 -23.90 12.22 47.45
N LYS A 272 -24.31 13.25 46.69
CA LYS A 272 -25.72 13.56 46.43
C LYS A 272 -26.43 12.45 45.63
N GLN A 273 -25.85 12.05 44.50
CA GLN A 273 -26.46 11.06 43.61
C GLN A 273 -26.38 9.65 44.17
N LEU A 274 -25.44 9.29 45.04
CA LEU A 274 -25.44 7.99 45.74
C LEU A 274 -26.51 7.96 46.83
N ALA A 275 -26.82 9.09 47.48
CA ALA A 275 -28.00 9.20 48.33
C ALA A 275 -29.32 9.08 47.53
N GLU A 276 -29.34 9.48 46.25
CA GLU A 276 -30.49 9.30 45.35
C GLU A 276 -30.51 7.91 44.65
N THR A 277 -29.35 7.29 44.39
CA THR A 277 -29.24 6.01 43.66
C THR A 277 -29.15 4.77 44.56
N VAL A 278 -29.21 4.94 45.88
CA VAL A 278 -29.68 3.86 46.77
C VAL A 278 -31.16 3.50 46.50
N GLU A 279 -31.92 4.30 45.74
CA GLU A 279 -33.19 3.89 45.11
C GLU A 279 -33.04 3.16 43.75
N GLU A 280 -31.84 3.04 43.17
CA GLU A 280 -31.66 2.68 41.76
C GLU A 280 -31.73 1.18 41.44
N GLY A 281 -32.31 0.38 42.34
CA GLY A 281 -32.84 -0.96 41.97
C GLY A 281 -33.86 -0.91 40.83
N LYS A 282 -34.44 0.27 40.56
CA LYS A 282 -35.39 0.53 39.47
C LYS A 282 -34.80 0.35 38.06
N LEU A 283 -33.54 0.69 37.81
CA LEU A 283 -33.01 0.75 36.43
C LEU A 283 -32.81 -0.64 35.81
N LEU A 284 -32.33 -1.60 36.61
CA LEU A 284 -32.24 -3.02 36.22
C LEU A 284 -33.62 -3.67 36.03
N ASN A 285 -34.63 -3.24 36.79
CA ASN A 285 -36.00 -3.72 36.58
C ASN A 285 -36.65 -3.09 35.34
N THR A 286 -36.40 -1.81 35.07
CA THR A 286 -36.84 -1.15 33.83
C THR A 286 -36.28 -1.85 32.59
N VAL A 287 -34.97 -2.14 32.57
CA VAL A 287 -34.38 -2.95 31.50
C VAL A 287 -34.97 -4.38 31.48
N SER A 288 -35.18 -5.02 32.63
CA SER A 288 -35.81 -6.35 32.71
C SER A 288 -37.27 -6.39 32.24
N ASP A 289 -38.00 -5.28 32.28
CA ASP A 289 -39.37 -5.15 31.80
C ASP A 289 -39.41 -4.76 30.32
N GLU A 290 -38.50 -3.89 29.85
CA GLU A 290 -38.28 -3.66 28.41
C GLU A 290 -37.89 -4.95 27.68
N LEU A 291 -37.11 -5.83 28.32
CA LEU A 291 -36.71 -7.15 27.79
C LEU A 291 -37.87 -8.14 27.60
N LYS A 292 -39.09 -7.84 28.10
CA LYS A 292 -40.31 -8.63 27.83
C LYS A 292 -40.98 -8.27 26.49
N ASN A 293 -40.63 -7.13 25.89
CA ASN A 293 -41.18 -6.70 24.60
C ASN A 293 -40.28 -7.19 23.46
N ASP A 294 -40.86 -7.86 22.45
CA ASP A 294 -40.12 -8.50 21.34
C ASP A 294 -39.30 -7.55 20.43
N GLN A 295 -39.34 -6.23 20.64
CA GLN A 295 -38.48 -5.26 19.94
C GLN A 295 -37.04 -5.24 20.49
N TYR A 296 -36.38 -6.39 20.37
CA TYR A 296 -35.04 -6.63 20.87
C TYR A 296 -33.97 -5.97 19.99
N SER A 297 -33.44 -4.81 20.43
CA SER A 297 -32.37 -4.12 19.70
C SER A 297 -30.97 -4.55 20.18
N LYS A 298 -30.01 -4.66 19.25
CA LYS A 298 -28.58 -4.89 19.57
C LYS A 298 -27.97 -3.83 20.50
N GLN A 299 -28.61 -2.66 20.63
CA GLN A 299 -28.17 -1.59 21.53
C GLN A 299 -28.51 -1.89 23.00
N ILE A 300 -29.66 -2.52 23.28
CA ILE A 300 -30.07 -2.90 24.64
C ILE A 300 -29.07 -3.91 25.22
N ILE A 301 -28.71 -4.94 24.44
CA ILE A 301 -27.71 -5.95 24.84
C ILE A 301 -26.36 -5.28 25.18
N LYS A 302 -25.88 -4.36 24.33
CA LYS A 302 -24.63 -3.62 24.59
C LYS A 302 -24.69 -2.77 25.87
N ARG A 303 -25.82 -2.09 26.12
CA ARG A 303 -26.03 -1.35 27.38
C ARG A 303 -26.02 -2.30 28.58
N MET A 304 -26.72 -3.42 28.50
CA MET A 304 -26.78 -4.44 29.55
C MET A 304 -25.40 -5.04 29.87
N VAL A 305 -24.57 -5.35 28.86
CA VAL A 305 -23.18 -5.79 29.05
C VAL A 305 -22.36 -4.73 29.81
N VAL A 306 -22.44 -3.46 29.40
CA VAL A 306 -21.72 -2.36 30.06
C VAL A 306 -22.20 -2.18 31.50
N SER A 307 -23.51 -2.14 31.74
CA SER A 307 -24.10 -2.04 33.09
C SER A 307 -23.69 -3.21 33.98
N LEU A 308 -23.76 -4.45 33.51
CA LEU A 308 -23.36 -5.62 34.30
C LEU A 308 -21.86 -5.64 34.59
N ARG A 309 -21.00 -5.20 33.66
CA ARG A 309 -19.56 -5.04 33.91
C ARG A 309 -19.28 -3.97 34.95
N THR A 310 -19.96 -2.82 34.90
CA THR A 310 -19.85 -1.76 35.91
C THR A 310 -20.31 -2.25 37.29
N ILE A 311 -21.47 -2.92 37.37
CA ILE A 311 -21.97 -3.48 38.64
C ILE A 311 -21.05 -4.60 39.13
N MET A 312 -20.43 -5.41 38.27
CA MET A 312 -19.49 -6.46 38.69
C MET A 312 -18.27 -5.88 39.44
N ASN A 313 -17.80 -4.70 39.03
CA ASN A 313 -16.68 -4.01 39.67
C ASN A 313 -17.07 -3.29 40.98
N ILE A 314 -18.34 -2.87 41.13
CA ILE A 314 -18.82 -2.13 42.32
C ILE A 314 -19.45 -3.06 43.37
N ASN A 315 -20.32 -3.97 42.93
CA ASN A 315 -21.09 -4.91 43.74
C ASN A 315 -21.20 -6.26 43.00
N LYS A 316 -20.10 -7.03 43.04
CA LYS A 316 -20.00 -8.39 42.48
C LYS A 316 -21.18 -9.29 42.85
N PRO A 317 -21.65 -9.38 44.12
CA PRO A 317 -22.83 -10.17 44.48
C PRO A 317 -24.09 -9.81 43.67
N SER A 318 -24.42 -8.53 43.55
CA SER A 318 -25.60 -8.07 42.80
C SER A 318 -25.47 -8.32 41.30
N ALA A 319 -24.28 -8.14 40.70
CA ALA A 319 -24.05 -8.51 39.31
C ALA A 319 -24.22 -10.02 39.07
N MET A 320 -23.69 -10.86 39.97
CA MET A 320 -23.81 -12.31 39.90
C MET A 320 -25.28 -12.77 40.02
N GLU A 321 -26.05 -12.20 40.94
CA GLU A 321 -27.49 -12.47 41.08
C GLU A 321 -28.25 -12.15 39.78
N ASN A 322 -27.93 -11.02 39.14
CA ASN A 322 -28.53 -10.65 37.86
C ASN A 322 -28.16 -11.61 36.72
N ILE A 323 -26.90 -12.05 36.63
CA ILE A 323 -26.48 -13.05 35.63
C ILE A 323 -27.19 -14.40 35.89
N VAL A 324 -27.35 -14.82 37.15
CA VAL A 324 -28.12 -16.02 37.50
C VAL A 324 -29.60 -15.86 37.10
N ARG A 325 -30.21 -14.68 37.34
CA ARG A 325 -31.59 -14.37 36.92
C ARG A 325 -31.75 -14.44 35.40
N LEU A 326 -30.82 -13.85 34.63
CA LEU A 326 -30.84 -13.88 33.16
C LEU A 326 -30.65 -15.31 32.61
N SER A 327 -29.72 -16.09 33.19
CA SER A 327 -29.49 -17.48 32.78
C SER A 327 -30.68 -18.42 33.04
N LYS A 328 -31.60 -18.03 33.93
CA LYS A 328 -32.82 -18.78 34.28
C LYS A 328 -34.10 -18.19 33.68
N SER A 329 -34.01 -17.16 32.84
CA SER A 329 -35.18 -16.57 32.19
C SER A 329 -35.89 -17.57 31.28
N ASP A 330 -37.23 -17.60 31.27
CA ASP A 330 -38.00 -18.45 30.35
C ASP A 330 -37.74 -18.12 28.87
N ASN A 331 -37.43 -16.85 28.58
CA ASN A 331 -37.12 -16.39 27.23
C ASN A 331 -35.72 -16.88 26.80
N SER A 332 -35.68 -17.79 25.83
CA SER A 332 -34.44 -18.31 25.25
C SER A 332 -33.53 -17.24 24.65
N ARG A 333 -34.07 -16.10 24.19
CA ARG A 333 -33.28 -14.97 23.70
C ARG A 333 -32.47 -14.33 24.83
N ILE A 334 -33.09 -14.12 25.99
CA ILE A 334 -32.42 -13.60 27.19
C ILE A 334 -31.29 -14.55 27.62
N ARG A 335 -31.53 -15.87 27.62
CA ARG A 335 -30.49 -16.87 27.95
C ARG A 335 -29.35 -16.91 26.92
N PHE A 336 -29.66 -16.78 25.63
CA PHE A 336 -28.64 -16.66 24.57
C PHE A 336 -27.77 -15.41 24.77
N ASP A 337 -28.38 -14.26 25.06
CA ASP A 337 -27.63 -13.02 25.29
C ASP A 337 -26.86 -13.05 26.63
N CYS A 338 -27.34 -13.80 27.62
CA CYS A 338 -26.59 -14.11 28.85
C CYS A 338 -25.29 -14.89 28.56
N VAL A 339 -25.26 -15.81 27.58
CA VAL A 339 -24.02 -16.47 27.16
C VAL A 339 -23.00 -15.44 26.66
N ASN A 340 -23.43 -14.49 25.82
CA ASN A 340 -22.55 -13.44 25.29
C ASN A 340 -22.05 -12.50 26.40
N ILE A 341 -22.89 -12.16 27.38
CA ILE A 341 -22.48 -11.39 28.57
C ILE A 341 -21.40 -12.12 29.38
N ILE A 342 -21.54 -13.44 29.55
CA ILE A 342 -20.56 -14.24 30.29
C ILE A 342 -19.23 -14.32 29.53
N GLU A 343 -19.24 -14.43 28.20
CA GLU A 343 -18.04 -14.36 27.35
C GLU A 343 -17.29 -13.02 27.54
N ASP A 344 -18.02 -11.91 27.70
CA ASP A 344 -17.49 -10.56 27.86
C ASP A 344 -17.03 -10.20 29.30
N ILE A 345 -17.48 -10.91 30.34
CA ILE A 345 -17.17 -10.61 31.76
C ILE A 345 -16.20 -11.62 32.37
N LEU A 346 -16.36 -12.90 32.01
CA LEU A 346 -15.56 -14.05 32.38
C LEU A 346 -14.89 -14.08 33.78
N THR A 347 -15.56 -14.76 34.71
CA THR A 347 -15.04 -15.11 36.04
C THR A 347 -15.24 -16.60 36.32
N ALA A 348 -14.58 -17.15 37.34
CA ALA A 348 -14.80 -18.52 37.78
C ALA A 348 -16.28 -18.83 38.09
N GLU A 349 -17.03 -17.89 38.68
CA GLU A 349 -18.44 -18.08 39.01
C GLU A 349 -19.34 -18.00 37.78
N THR A 350 -19.12 -17.03 36.89
CA THR A 350 -19.89 -16.91 35.65
C THR A 350 -19.60 -18.06 34.68
N PHE A 351 -18.38 -18.60 34.67
CA PHE A 351 -18.05 -19.82 33.93
C PHE A 351 -18.88 -21.03 34.39
N ASN A 352 -19.11 -21.19 35.70
CA ASN A 352 -19.99 -22.27 36.20
C ASN A 352 -21.45 -22.08 35.74
N ILE A 353 -21.93 -20.84 35.62
CA ILE A 353 -23.26 -20.54 35.03
C ILE A 353 -23.27 -20.93 33.55
N LEU A 354 -22.23 -20.61 32.79
CA LEU A 354 -22.09 -21.00 31.39
C LEU A 354 -22.09 -22.53 31.20
N LEU A 355 -21.46 -23.28 32.11
CA LEU A 355 -21.50 -24.76 32.08
C LEU A 355 -22.93 -25.29 32.29
N SER A 356 -23.76 -24.63 33.12
CA SER A 356 -25.17 -25.04 33.28
C SER A 356 -25.99 -24.84 31.99
N LEU A 357 -25.66 -23.82 31.18
CA LEU A 357 -26.32 -23.54 29.89
C LEU A 357 -25.93 -24.52 28.77
N LEU A 358 -24.93 -25.40 28.96
CA LEU A 358 -24.69 -26.53 28.05
C LEU A 358 -25.86 -27.52 28.04
N ASN A 359 -26.65 -27.56 29.10
CA ASN A 359 -27.84 -28.40 29.24
C ASN A 359 -29.15 -27.68 28.93
N ASP A 360 -29.10 -26.50 28.29
CA ASP A 360 -30.31 -25.74 27.95
C ASP A 360 -31.24 -26.52 26.99
N ASN A 361 -32.55 -26.40 27.22
CA ASN A 361 -33.59 -27.00 26.37
C ASN A 361 -33.65 -26.35 24.98
N ASN A 362 -33.26 -25.08 24.86
CA ASN A 362 -33.21 -24.37 23.58
C ASN A 362 -31.86 -24.61 22.88
N GLN A 363 -31.93 -25.09 21.63
CA GLN A 363 -30.77 -25.47 20.83
C GLN A 363 -29.87 -24.29 20.45
N GLU A 364 -30.39 -23.06 20.32
CA GLU A 364 -29.56 -21.88 20.04
C GLU A 364 -28.71 -21.48 21.25
N VAL A 365 -29.32 -21.49 22.44
CA VAL A 365 -28.63 -21.22 23.72
C VAL A 365 -27.54 -22.26 23.95
N LYS A 366 -27.87 -23.54 23.82
CA LYS A 366 -26.92 -24.66 23.92
C LYS A 366 -25.76 -24.51 22.93
N ARG A 367 -26.03 -24.22 21.66
CA ARG A 367 -24.99 -24.00 20.63
C ARG A 367 -24.11 -22.79 20.93
N ALA A 368 -24.68 -21.71 21.46
CA ALA A 368 -23.90 -20.56 21.92
C ALA A 368 -22.97 -20.96 23.08
N ALA A 369 -23.51 -21.60 24.12
CA ALA A 369 -22.75 -22.06 25.27
C ALA A 369 -21.60 -23.00 24.86
N ILE A 370 -21.85 -23.98 23.99
CA ILE A 370 -20.83 -24.90 23.46
C ILE A 370 -19.72 -24.13 22.72
N ARG A 371 -20.08 -23.17 21.86
CA ARG A 371 -19.12 -22.33 21.11
C ARG A 371 -18.24 -21.49 22.05
N THR A 372 -18.85 -20.80 23.02
CA THR A 372 -18.13 -19.99 24.00
C THR A 372 -17.23 -20.87 24.88
N VAL A 373 -17.70 -22.01 25.38
CA VAL A 373 -16.87 -22.95 26.17
C VAL A 373 -15.71 -23.53 25.34
N LYS A 374 -15.93 -23.90 24.07
CA LYS A 374 -14.85 -24.31 23.14
C LYS A 374 -13.79 -23.20 22.98
N ASN A 375 -14.21 -21.94 22.81
CA ASN A 375 -13.30 -20.78 22.72
C ASN A 375 -12.48 -20.61 24.01
N LEU A 376 -13.13 -20.64 25.17
CA LEU A 376 -12.50 -20.45 26.48
C LEU A 376 -11.50 -21.56 26.84
N ILE A 377 -11.83 -22.82 26.53
CA ILE A 377 -10.88 -23.94 26.69
C ILE A 377 -9.65 -23.75 25.80
N LYS A 378 -9.81 -23.17 24.60
CA LYS A 378 -8.71 -22.90 23.67
C LYS A 378 -7.83 -21.73 24.14
N SER A 379 -8.40 -20.68 24.72
CA SER A 379 -7.62 -19.55 25.24
C SER A 379 -6.97 -19.82 26.60
N SER A 380 -7.51 -20.75 27.40
CA SER A 380 -7.03 -21.10 28.75
C SER A 380 -6.79 -19.86 29.65
N PRO A 381 -7.82 -19.03 29.88
CA PRO A 381 -7.70 -17.78 30.62
C PRO A 381 -7.42 -18.04 32.11
N PRO A 382 -6.54 -17.25 32.75
CA PRO A 382 -6.01 -17.55 34.09
C PRO A 382 -7.06 -17.47 35.21
N GLU A 383 -8.21 -16.84 34.96
CA GLU A 383 -9.33 -16.72 35.90
C GLU A 383 -10.10 -18.05 36.09
N ILE A 384 -9.88 -19.06 35.24
CA ILE A 384 -10.59 -20.35 35.27
C ILE A 384 -9.67 -21.46 35.78
N SER A 385 -10.09 -22.16 36.83
CA SER A 385 -9.34 -23.31 37.35
C SER A 385 -9.22 -24.47 36.34
N GLU A 386 -8.08 -25.17 36.33
CA GLU A 386 -7.89 -26.38 35.51
C GLU A 386 -8.96 -27.44 35.79
N LYS A 387 -9.45 -27.53 37.03
CA LYS A 387 -10.56 -28.41 37.42
C LYS A 387 -11.83 -28.06 36.67
N SER A 388 -12.21 -26.78 36.59
CA SER A 388 -13.35 -26.31 35.81
C SER A 388 -13.16 -26.59 34.30
N ILE A 389 -11.95 -26.41 33.77
CA ILE A 389 -11.61 -26.74 32.37
C ILE A 389 -11.75 -28.25 32.10
N SER A 390 -11.35 -29.12 33.03
CA SER A 390 -11.49 -30.57 32.89
C SER A 390 -12.95 -31.03 32.87
N VAL A 391 -13.80 -30.44 33.74
CA VAL A 391 -15.25 -30.66 33.75
C VAL A 391 -15.86 -30.20 32.42
N ALA A 392 -15.51 -29.00 31.95
CA ALA A 392 -15.98 -28.47 30.68
C ALA A 392 -15.62 -29.38 29.48
N LYS A 393 -14.40 -29.93 29.45
CA LYS A 393 -13.97 -30.91 28.44
C LYS A 393 -14.78 -32.20 28.48
N SER A 394 -15.14 -32.70 29.67
CA SER A 394 -15.98 -33.90 29.80
C SER A 394 -17.42 -33.66 29.31
N MET A 395 -18.05 -32.54 29.68
CA MET A 395 -19.41 -32.18 29.23
C MET A 395 -19.47 -31.97 27.71
N LEU A 396 -18.47 -31.33 27.11
CA LEU A 396 -18.39 -31.18 25.65
C LEU A 396 -18.27 -32.53 24.93
N LYS A 397 -17.51 -33.48 25.49
CA LYS A 397 -17.38 -34.83 24.92
C LYS A 397 -18.69 -35.62 25.01
N GLU A 398 -19.44 -35.47 26.10
CA GLU A 398 -20.76 -36.09 26.28
C GLU A 398 -21.78 -35.57 25.26
N GLU A 399 -21.95 -34.24 25.14
CA GLU A 399 -22.88 -33.66 24.15
C GLU A 399 -22.44 -33.93 22.70
N GLN A 400 -21.15 -34.10 22.43
CA GLN A 400 -20.64 -34.56 21.12
C GLN A 400 -21.01 -36.02 20.81
N ILE A 401 -20.98 -36.91 21.81
CA ILE A 401 -21.43 -38.30 21.64
C ILE A 401 -22.94 -38.35 21.41
N LYS A 402 -23.69 -37.53 22.15
CA LYS A 402 -25.16 -37.52 22.16
C LYS A 402 -25.80 -36.97 20.88
N ASN A 403 -25.26 -35.89 20.31
CA ASN A 403 -25.82 -35.24 19.12
C ASN A 403 -25.00 -35.49 17.83
N GLY A 404 -23.90 -36.25 17.93
CA GLY A 404 -22.92 -36.41 16.85
C GLY A 404 -22.10 -35.14 16.58
N TRP A 405 -21.35 -35.15 15.48
CA TRP A 405 -20.48 -34.04 15.06
C TRP A 405 -21.23 -32.81 14.52
N ILE A 406 -22.56 -32.74 14.64
CA ILE A 406 -23.41 -31.67 14.09
C ILE A 406 -23.55 -30.51 15.12
N ILE A 407 -22.42 -29.98 15.60
CA ILE A 407 -22.34 -28.83 16.53
C ILE A 407 -21.17 -27.86 16.24
#